data_AF-A0A958WIM7-F1
#
_entry.id   AF-A0A958WIM7-F1
#
_cell.length_a   1.000
_cell.length_b   1.000
_cell.length_c   1.000
_cell.angle_alpha   90.00
_cell.angle_beta   90.00
_cell.angle_gamma   90.00
#
_symmetry.space_group_name_H-M   'P 1'
#
loop_
_entity.id
_entity.type
_entity.pdbx_description
1 polymer ?
#
loop_
_entity_poly.entity_id
_entity_poly.type
_entity_poly.pdbx_seq_one_letter_code
_entity_poly.pdbx_strand_id
1 'polypeptide(L)'
;MKTKMNLKSLFFTLLMAVAVMASAQVGTGPGIAAKNVNNRPGVFKVTFYGGETGKVTFSVYNSQGKAVFQETLRDSKEFIRLVNFKDSGVDTYTIEVKDGDNKVETVVEYSL
;
A
#
# COMPACT_ATOMS: atom_id res chain seq x y z
N MET A 1 -20.06 7.82 44.53
CA MET A 1 -19.68 6.66 43.69
C MET A 1 -19.06 7.20 42.42
N LYS A 2 -17.73 7.11 42.26
CA LYS A 2 -16.99 7.71 41.14
C LYS A 2 -16.69 6.63 40.10
N THR A 3 -17.28 6.76 38.92
CA THR A 3 -17.07 5.84 37.79
C THR A 3 -15.61 5.92 37.32
N LYS A 4 -14.89 4.79 37.38
CA LYS A 4 -13.59 4.64 36.72
C LYS A 4 -13.84 4.50 35.22
N MET A 5 -13.44 5.50 34.44
CA MET A 5 -13.43 5.42 32.98
C MET A 5 -11.99 5.10 32.53
N ASN A 6 -11.79 3.97 31.84
CA ASN A 6 -10.48 3.56 31.33
C ASN A 6 -10.11 4.40 30.10
N LEU A 7 -9.12 5.28 30.26
CA LEU A 7 -8.61 6.28 29.31
C LEU A 7 -7.77 5.69 28.16
N LYS A 8 -8.19 4.58 27.56
CA LYS A 8 -7.59 4.10 26.29
C LYS A 8 -8.55 4.24 25.11
N SER A 9 -9.54 5.11 25.32
CA SER A 9 -10.53 5.58 24.37
C SER A 9 -9.86 6.32 23.21
N LEU A 10 -10.06 5.77 22.01
CA LEU A 10 -10.45 6.48 20.80
C LEU A 10 -9.67 7.78 20.49
N PHE A 11 -8.59 7.66 19.72
CA PHE A 11 -8.19 8.73 18.82
C PHE A 11 -8.66 8.40 17.41
N PHE A 12 -9.88 8.86 17.13
CA PHE A 12 -10.39 9.13 15.80
C PHE A 12 -9.57 10.31 15.24
N THR A 13 -8.68 10.05 14.28
CA THR A 13 -8.15 11.10 13.40
C THR A 13 -8.66 10.84 11.99
N LEU A 14 -9.72 11.58 11.69
CA LEU A 14 -10.26 11.81 10.35
C LEU A 14 -9.16 12.42 9.48
N LEU A 15 -8.55 11.62 8.61
CA LEU A 15 -7.77 12.12 7.48
C LEU A 15 -8.70 12.05 6.26
N MET A 16 -8.97 13.20 5.65
CA MET A 16 -9.79 13.34 4.45
C MET A 16 -9.27 12.42 3.34
N ALA A 17 -9.90 11.28 3.15
CA ALA A 17 -9.82 10.58 1.88
C ALA A 17 -10.62 11.41 0.87
N VAL A 18 -9.91 12.13 -0.01
CA VAL A 18 -10.55 12.66 -1.22
C VAL A 18 -11.06 11.44 -1.99
N ALA A 19 -12.39 11.29 -2.03
CA ALA A 19 -13.04 10.25 -2.80
C ALA A 19 -12.82 10.54 -4.28
N VAL A 20 -11.80 9.92 -4.87
CA VAL A 20 -11.79 9.73 -6.32
C VAL A 20 -12.76 8.59 -6.59
N MET A 21 -13.93 8.92 -7.15
CA MET A 21 -14.85 7.93 -7.69
C MET A 21 -14.16 7.23 -8.86
N ALA A 22 -13.46 6.13 -8.59
CA ALA A 22 -13.15 5.16 -9.61
C ALA A 22 -14.44 4.36 -9.87
N SER A 23 -15.05 4.57 -11.03
CA SER A 23 -16.07 3.65 -11.54
C SER A 23 -15.49 2.25 -11.53
N ALA A 24 -16.13 1.31 -10.82
CA ALA A 24 -15.75 -0.09 -10.84
C ALA A 24 -15.96 -0.65 -12.25
N GLN A 25 -14.89 -0.68 -13.06
CA GLN A 25 -14.84 -1.52 -14.23
C GLN A 25 -14.75 -2.97 -13.77
N VAL A 26 -15.73 -3.76 -14.20
CA VAL A 26 -15.81 -5.20 -13.96
C VAL A 26 -14.58 -5.89 -14.58
N GLY A 27 -13.61 -6.22 -13.73
CA GLY A 27 -12.83 -7.46 -13.77
C GLY A 27 -12.04 -7.82 -15.04
N THR A 28 -11.21 -6.92 -15.57
CA THR A 28 -10.07 -7.25 -16.48
C THR A 28 -8.90 -6.26 -16.40
N GLY A 29 -8.86 -5.40 -15.37
CA GLY A 29 -7.83 -4.37 -15.19
C GLY A 29 -6.64 -4.83 -14.34
N PRO A 30 -5.59 -3.99 -14.20
CA PRO A 30 -4.45 -4.29 -13.36
C PRO A 30 -4.86 -4.57 -11.90
N GLY A 31 -4.05 -5.37 -11.20
CA GLY A 31 -4.30 -5.76 -9.81
C GLY A 31 -3.03 -5.77 -8.99
N ILE A 32 -3.17 -5.51 -7.69
CA ILE A 32 -2.07 -5.54 -6.73
C ILE A 32 -2.51 -6.28 -5.46
N ALA A 33 -1.60 -7.05 -4.88
CA ALA A 33 -1.77 -7.68 -3.59
C ALA A 33 -0.47 -7.60 -2.78
N ALA A 34 -0.58 -7.32 -1.49
CA ALA A 34 0.52 -7.42 -0.55
C ALA A 34 0.20 -8.44 0.53
N LYS A 35 1.14 -9.33 0.83
CA LYS A 35 1.01 -10.31 1.92
C LYS A 35 2.28 -10.32 2.75
N ASN A 36 2.14 -10.38 4.07
CA ASN A 36 3.28 -10.58 4.95
C ASN A 36 3.97 -11.92 4.63
N VAL A 37 5.30 -11.93 4.67
CA VAL A 37 6.09 -13.14 4.46
C VAL A 37 6.19 -13.89 5.79
N ASN A 38 5.72 -15.14 5.79
CA ASN A 38 5.78 -16.02 6.96
C ASN A 38 7.17 -16.00 7.62
N ASN A 39 7.20 -15.89 8.94
CA ASN A 39 8.42 -15.86 9.76
C ASN A 39 9.36 -14.67 9.47
N ARG A 40 8.88 -13.62 8.78
CA ARG A 40 9.64 -12.38 8.54
C ARG A 40 8.76 -11.15 8.80
N PRO A 41 8.53 -10.77 10.07
CA PRO A 41 7.79 -9.55 10.42
C PRO A 41 8.37 -8.33 9.71
N GLY A 42 7.51 -7.46 9.20
CA GLY A 42 7.91 -6.27 8.44
C GLY A 42 8.34 -6.52 6.99
N VAL A 43 8.34 -7.76 6.50
CA VAL A 43 8.60 -8.08 5.10
C VAL A 43 7.30 -8.48 4.40
N PHE A 44 6.95 -7.77 3.33
CA PHE A 44 5.75 -8.02 2.54
C PHE A 44 6.13 -8.44 1.12
N LYS A 45 5.51 -9.52 0.64
CA LYS A 45 5.52 -9.89 -0.77
C LYS A 45 4.41 -9.11 -1.47
N VAL A 46 4.82 -8.21 -2.34
CA VAL A 46 3.94 -7.45 -3.24
C VAL A 46 3.93 -8.14 -4.58
N THR A 47 2.74 -8.42 -5.07
CA THR A 47 2.51 -8.95 -6.41
C THR A 47 1.67 -7.96 -7.18
N PHE A 48 2.14 -7.59 -8.36
CA PHE A 48 1.42 -6.78 -9.33
C PHE A 48 1.19 -7.57 -10.61
N TYR A 49 -0.03 -7.48 -11.13
CA TYR A 49 -0.43 -8.03 -12.42
C TYR A 49 -1.02 -6.90 -13.27
N GLY A 50 -0.33 -6.51 -14.34
CA GLY A 50 -0.77 -5.50 -15.29
C GLY A 50 -1.54 -6.10 -16.47
N GLY A 51 -2.17 -5.23 -17.26
CA GLY A 51 -2.90 -5.63 -18.47
C GLY A 51 -1.96 -5.88 -19.66
N GLU A 52 -1.05 -4.93 -19.90
CA GLU A 52 -0.15 -4.92 -21.04
C GLU A 52 1.31 -4.75 -20.59
N THR A 53 2.26 -5.08 -21.46
CA THR A 53 3.68 -4.80 -21.21
C THR A 53 3.94 -3.32 -21.43
N GLY A 54 4.45 -2.62 -20.41
CA GLY A 54 4.67 -1.19 -20.52
C GLY A 54 5.59 -0.61 -19.46
N LYS A 55 5.50 0.71 -19.30
CA LYS A 55 6.20 1.45 -18.26
C LYS A 55 5.36 1.44 -16.99
N VAL A 56 5.89 0.85 -15.94
CA VAL A 56 5.23 0.72 -14.64
C VAL A 56 6.03 1.48 -13.58
N THR A 57 5.35 2.29 -12.76
CA THR A 57 5.96 2.98 -11.62
C THR A 57 5.46 2.35 -10.33
N PHE A 58 6.37 1.83 -9.52
CA PHE A 58 6.10 1.25 -8.22
C PHE A 58 6.56 2.22 -7.13
N SER A 59 5.63 2.65 -6.28
CA SER A 59 5.88 3.64 -5.23
C SER A 59 5.43 3.09 -3.88
N VAL A 60 6.15 3.49 -2.83
CA VAL A 60 5.76 3.23 -1.44
C VAL A 60 5.73 4.56 -0.72
N TYR A 61 4.61 4.85 -0.07
CA TYR A 61 4.39 6.06 0.71
C TYR A 61 4.19 5.68 2.18
N ASN A 62 4.65 6.54 3.08
CA ASN A 62 4.34 6.45 4.52
C ASN A 62 2.97 7.06 4.83
N SER A 63 2.53 7.04 6.09
CA SER A 63 1.21 7.57 6.48
C SER A 63 1.03 9.08 6.28
N GLN A 64 2.14 9.81 6.12
CA GLN A 64 2.15 11.24 5.83
C GLN A 64 2.03 11.53 4.32
N GLY A 65 1.92 10.49 3.47
CA GLY A 65 1.91 10.62 2.01
C GLY A 65 3.29 10.92 1.41
N LYS A 66 4.37 10.83 2.19
CA LYS A 66 5.73 11.01 1.68
C LYS A 66 6.19 9.73 1.00
N ALA A 67 6.66 9.83 -0.25
CA ALA A 67 7.30 8.71 -0.95
C ALA A 67 8.58 8.31 -0.21
N VAL A 68 8.63 7.08 0.28
CA VAL A 68 9.80 6.46 0.93
C VAL A 68 10.55 5.52 -0.01
N PHE A 69 9.90 5.09 -1.10
CA PHE A 69 10.53 4.33 -2.18
C PHE A 69 9.83 4.62 -3.50
N GLN A 70 10.58 4.63 -4.60
CA GLN A 70 10.04 4.69 -5.94
C GLN A 70 10.98 4.00 -6.94
N GLU A 71 10.42 3.15 -7.79
CA GLU A 71 11.11 2.48 -8.89
C GLU A 71 10.27 2.60 -10.16
N THR A 72 10.94 2.78 -11.31
CA THR A 72 10.30 2.71 -12.62
C THR A 72 10.82 1.50 -13.38
N LEU A 73 9.93 0.59 -13.72
CA LEU A 73 10.18 -0.58 -14.54
C LEU A 73 9.76 -0.28 -15.97
N ARG A 74 10.62 -0.65 -16.92
CA ARG A 74 10.30 -0.61 -18.36
C ARG A 74 10.01 -2.03 -18.83
N ASP A 75 9.18 -2.13 -19.87
CA ASP A 75 8.81 -3.39 -20.50
C ASP A 75 8.31 -4.44 -19.49
N SER A 76 7.55 -3.97 -18.49
CA SER A 76 7.01 -4.79 -17.42
C SER A 76 5.51 -4.93 -17.58
N LYS A 77 5.04 -6.18 -17.55
CA LYS A 77 3.60 -6.51 -17.45
C LYS A 77 3.21 -6.90 -16.03
N GLU A 78 4.10 -7.57 -15.32
CA GLU A 78 3.87 -8.07 -13.97
C GLU A 78 5.17 -8.10 -13.19
N PHE A 79 5.10 -8.09 -11.87
CA PHE A 79 6.25 -8.29 -11.02
C PHE A 79 5.89 -8.80 -9.63
N ILE A 80 6.90 -9.37 -8.98
CA ILE A 80 6.89 -9.67 -7.55
C ILE A 80 8.06 -8.92 -6.91
N ARG A 81 7.80 -8.25 -5.79
CA ARG A 81 8.80 -7.54 -4.98
C ARG A 81 8.66 -7.89 -3.52
N LEU A 82 9.79 -8.01 -2.83
CA LEU A 82 9.82 -8.04 -1.37
C LEU A 82 10.08 -6.62 -0.89
N VAL A 83 9.17 -6.10 -0.06
CA VAL A 83 9.32 -4.79 0.57
C VAL A 83 9.60 -5.02 2.05
N ASN A 84 10.68 -4.44 2.55
CA ASN A 84 11.11 -4.59 3.94
C ASN A 84 11.00 -3.24 4.65
N PHE A 85 10.14 -3.17 5.67
CA PHE A 85 9.87 -1.95 6.44
C PHE A 85 10.64 -1.87 7.76
N LYS A 86 11.48 -2.86 8.08
CA LYS A 86 12.19 -2.93 9.38
C LYS A 86 12.99 -1.67 9.70
N ASP A 87 13.63 -1.08 8.69
CA ASP A 87 14.45 0.13 8.84
C ASP A 87 13.66 1.42 8.59
N SER A 88 12.38 1.32 8.20
CA SER A 88 11.50 2.45 7.92
C SER A 88 10.65 2.87 9.13
N GLY A 89 10.51 1.98 10.13
CA GLY A 89 9.75 2.24 11.35
C GLY A 89 8.30 1.75 11.27
N VAL A 90 7.67 1.62 12.44
CA VAL A 90 6.26 1.25 12.59
C VAL A 90 5.38 2.33 11.96
N ASP A 91 4.60 1.96 10.96
CA ASP A 91 3.72 2.87 10.24
C ASP A 91 2.68 2.11 9.40
N THR A 92 1.70 2.84 8.86
CA THR A 92 0.85 2.40 7.76
C THR A 92 1.47 2.86 6.45
N TYR A 93 1.71 1.92 5.54
CA TYR A 93 2.32 2.19 4.24
C TYR A 93 1.34 1.95 3.10
N THR A 94 1.30 2.88 2.16
CA THR A 94 0.57 2.72 0.90
C THR A 94 1.54 2.28 -0.17
N ILE A 95 1.23 1.16 -0.80
CA ILE A 95 1.99 0.60 -1.92
C ILE A 95 1.16 0.86 -3.17
N GLU A 96 1.71 1.63 -4.10
CA GLU A 96 1.05 2.07 -5.33
C GLU A 96 1.79 1.55 -6.55
N VAL A 97 1.03 1.14 -7.56
CA VAL A 97 1.54 0.87 -8.89
C VAL A 97 0.76 1.69 -9.90
N LYS A 98 1.48 2.48 -10.69
CA LYS A 98 0.96 3.18 -11.86
C LYS A 98 1.40 2.47 -13.14
N ASP A 99 0.43 2.05 -13.94
CA ASP A 99 0.59 1.34 -15.22
C ASP A 99 -0.16 2.12 -16.32
N GLY A 100 0.58 3.00 -17.01
CA GLY A 100 -0.02 3.99 -17.90
C GLY A 100 -0.96 4.95 -17.15
N ASP A 101 -2.23 4.98 -17.55
CA ASP A 101 -3.30 5.74 -16.88
C ASP A 101 -3.94 4.98 -15.72
N ASN A 102 -3.66 3.67 -15.60
CA ASN A 102 -4.18 2.86 -14.51
C ASN A 102 -3.35 3.07 -13.25
N LYS A 103 -4.03 3.05 -12.11
CA LYS A 103 -3.44 3.14 -10.80
C LYS A 103 -4.09 2.12 -9.89
N VAL A 104 -3.28 1.31 -9.23
CA VAL A 104 -3.73 0.34 -8.23
C VAL A 104 -2.91 0.52 -6.97
N GLU A 105 -3.55 0.34 -5.83
CA GLU A 105 -2.91 0.53 -4.54
C GLU A 105 -3.36 -0.52 -3.53
N THR A 106 -2.50 -0.79 -2.56
CA THR A 106 -2.80 -1.61 -1.40
C THR A 106 -2.13 -1.01 -0.18
N VAL A 107 -2.73 -1.22 0.99
CA VAL A 107 -2.24 -0.68 2.25
C VAL A 107 -1.74 -1.84 3.11
N VAL A 108 -0.59 -1.64 3.74
CA VAL A 108 -0.03 -2.58 4.71
C VAL A 108 0.26 -1.86 6.01
N GLU A 109 -0.06 -2.50 7.12
CA GLU A 109 0.32 -2.03 8.45
C GLU A 109 1.57 -2.78 8.89
N TYR A 110 2.62 -2.05 9.25
CA TYR A 110 3.79 -2.63 9.89
C TYR A 110 3.86 -2.24 11.35
N SER A 111 3.83 -3.24 12.23
CA SER A 111 4.04 -3.11 13.67
C SER A 111 5.15 -4.06 14.15
N LEU A 112 5.73 -3.77 15.32
CA LEU A 112 6.70 -4.63 16.01
C LEU A 112 6.02 -5.72 16.83
#